data_AF-A0A352NYN6-F1
#
_entry.id   AF-A0A352NYN6-F1
#
_cell.length_a   1.000
_cell.length_b   1.000
_cell.length_c   1.000
_cell.angle_alpha   90.00
_cell.angle_beta   90.00
_cell.angle_gamma   90.00
#
_symmetry.space_group_name_H-M   'P 1'
#
loop_
_entity.id
_entity.type
_entity.pdbx_description
1 polymer ?
#
loop_
_entity_poly.entity_id
_entity_poly.type
_entity_poly.pdbx_seq_one_letter_code
_entity_poly.pdbx_strand_id
1 'polypeptide(L)'
;IMSMLVGKHFGFSKEMAFACALTALFGFPADYVITTEVCKSVGTTEEEKNYLVDILLPRMLVGGFMTVSIASVIIASIFLKLL
;
A
#
# COMPACT_ATOMS: atom_id res chain seq x y z
N ILE A 1 11.14 3.02 -7.92
CA ILE A 1 12.36 2.25 -8.33
C ILE A 1 12.86 1.36 -7.20
N MET A 2 13.20 1.90 -6.02
CA MET A 2 13.65 1.07 -4.89
C MET A 2 12.63 0.01 -4.46
N SER A 3 11.34 0.36 -4.45
CA SER A 3 10.26 -0.59 -4.18
C SER A 3 10.24 -1.77 -5.13
N MET A 4 10.51 -1.57 -6.42
CA MET A 4 10.53 -2.64 -7.43
C MET A 4 11.70 -3.61 -7.25
N LEU A 5 12.84 -3.12 -6.75
CA LEU A 5 14.02 -3.95 -6.46
C LEU A 5 13.81 -4.78 -5.19
N VAL A 6 13.34 -4.12 -4.13
CA VAL A 6 13.15 -4.74 -2.82
C VAL A 6 11.94 -5.67 -2.81
N GLY A 7 10.84 -5.29 -3.47
CA GLY A 7 9.61 -6.07 -3.51
C GLY A 7 9.75 -7.46 -4.12
N LYS A 8 10.71 -7.64 -5.06
CA LYS A 8 11.01 -8.96 -5.63
C LYS A 8 11.48 -9.96 -4.57
N HIS A 9 12.18 -9.50 -3.53
CA HIS A 9 12.64 -10.36 -2.43
C HIS A 9 11.49 -10.81 -1.53
N PHE A 10 10.43 -10.01 -1.44
CA PHE A 10 9.22 -10.30 -0.65
C PHE A 10 8.13 -11.06 -1.45
N GLY A 11 8.46 -11.57 -2.64
CA GLY A 11 7.53 -12.30 -3.49
C GLY A 11 6.52 -11.43 -4.23
N PHE A 12 6.69 -10.10 -4.24
CA PHE A 12 5.84 -9.20 -5.02
C PHE A 12 6.36 -9.08 -6.46
N SER A 13 5.41 -8.96 -7.40
CA SER A 13 5.73 -8.52 -8.76
C SER A 13 6.24 -7.07 -8.72
N LYS A 14 6.98 -6.66 -9.75
CA LYS A 14 7.52 -5.30 -9.82
C LYS A 14 6.40 -4.25 -9.81
N GLU A 15 5.30 -4.56 -10.49
CA GLU A 15 4.11 -3.74 -10.62
C GLU A 15 3.39 -3.63 -9.28
N MET A 16 3.22 -4.75 -8.56
CA MET A 16 2.61 -4.76 -7.23
C MET A 16 3.45 -3.99 -6.22
N ALA A 17 4.76 -4.20 -6.22
CA ALA A 17 5.67 -3.48 -5.33
C ALA A 17 5.71 -1.97 -5.65
N PHE A 18 5.58 -1.60 -6.93
CA PHE A 18 5.46 -0.21 -7.34
C PHE A 18 4.13 0.40 -6.86
N ALA A 19 3.01 -0.28 -7.09
CA ALA A 19 1.69 0.15 -6.63
C ALA A 19 1.63 0.33 -5.12
N CYS A 20 2.16 -0.63 -4.34
CA CYS A 20 2.24 -0.53 -2.87
C CYS A 20 3.11 0.64 -2.40
N ALA A 21 4.06 1.13 -3.20
CA ALA A 21 4.84 2.30 -2.86
C ALA A 21 4.12 3.61 -3.19
N LEU A 22 3.23 3.61 -4.19
CA LEU A 22 2.40 4.77 -4.53
C LEU A 22 1.33 5.03 -3.46
N THR A 23 0.88 4.00 -2.73
CA THR A 23 -0.09 4.17 -1.64
C THR A 23 0.44 4.98 -0.46
N ALA A 24 1.77 5.11 -0.34
CA ALA A 24 2.39 6.05 0.59
C ALA A 24 2.07 7.53 0.29
N LEU A 25 1.61 7.85 -0.92
CA LEU A 25 1.32 9.21 -1.36
C LEU A 25 -0.15 9.60 -1.17
N PHE A 26 -1.08 8.66 -1.38
CA PHE A 26 -2.52 8.92 -1.30
C PHE A 26 -3.11 8.47 0.04
N GLY A 27 -2.83 7.23 0.44
CA GLY A 27 -3.36 6.63 1.65
C GLY A 27 -4.87 6.38 1.61
N PHE A 28 -5.41 6.05 2.77
CA PHE A 28 -6.84 5.87 2.97
C PHE A 28 -7.56 7.24 3.07
N PRO A 29 -8.75 7.45 2.45
CA PRO A 29 -9.63 6.47 1.78
C PRO A 29 -9.43 6.33 0.25
N ALA A 30 -8.57 7.14 -0.35
CA ALA A 30 -8.39 7.18 -1.81
C ALA A 30 -7.94 5.81 -2.36
N ASP A 31 -6.95 5.19 -1.72
CA ASP A 31 -6.44 3.87 -2.14
C ASP A 31 -7.50 2.77 -2.06
N TYR A 32 -8.41 2.86 -1.08
CA TYR A 32 -9.52 1.91 -0.94
C TYR A 32 -10.49 2.02 -2.11
N VAL A 33 -10.92 3.24 -2.45
CA VAL A 33 -11.85 3.48 -3.56
C VAL A 33 -11.24 3.02 -4.88
N ILE A 34 -10.00 3.42 -5.17
CA ILE A 34 -9.33 3.05 -6.42
C ILE A 34 -9.13 1.54 -6.52
N THR A 35 -8.66 0.89 -5.45
CA THR A 35 -8.43 -0.56 -5.44
C THR A 35 -9.72 -1.33 -5.67
N THR A 36 -10.80 -0.96 -4.97
CA THR A 36 -12.09 -1.63 -5.14
C THR A 36 -12.69 -1.43 -6.53
N GLU A 37 -12.59 -0.25 -7.13
CA GLU A 37 -13.07 -0.01 -8.50
C GLU A 37 -12.24 -0.77 -9.54
N VAL A 38 -10.93 -0.85 -9.37
CA VAL A 38 -10.06 -1.67 -10.26
C VAL A 38 -10.40 -3.15 -10.14
N CYS A 39 -10.56 -3.68 -8.91
CA CYS A 39 -10.94 -5.08 -8.71
C CYS A 39 -12.31 -5.41 -9.33
N LYS A 40 -13.28 -4.51 -9.20
CA LYS A 40 -14.61 -4.65 -9.83
C LYS A 40 -14.55 -4.58 -11.35
N SER A 41 -13.65 -3.77 -11.91
CA SER A 41 -13.47 -3.62 -13.36
C SER A 41 -12.74 -4.79 -14.00
N VAL A 42 -11.87 -5.49 -13.26
CA VAL A 42 -11.07 -6.60 -13.77
C VAL A 42 -11.74 -7.95 -13.50
N GLY A 43 -12.44 -8.12 -12.37
CA GLY A 43 -13.09 -9.37 -11.99
C GLY A 43 -14.39 -9.62 -12.76
N THR A 44 -14.61 -10.88 -13.14
CA THR A 44 -15.73 -11.30 -14.00
C THR A 44 -16.95 -11.74 -13.18
N THR A 45 -16.72 -12.47 -12.09
CA THR A 45 -17.77 -12.94 -11.16
C THR A 45 -17.69 -12.22 -9.82
N GLU A 46 -18.77 -12.26 -9.03
CA GLU A 46 -18.77 -11.66 -7.69
C GLU A 46 -17.78 -12.36 -6.75
N GLU A 47 -17.61 -13.69 -6.85
CA GLU A 47 -16.55 -14.38 -6.08
C GLU A 47 -15.15 -13.90 -6.46
N GLU A 48 -14.87 -13.73 -7.77
CA GLU A 48 -13.57 -13.28 -8.24
C GLU A 48 -13.26 -11.84 -7.80
N LYS A 49 -14.25 -10.94 -7.90
CA LYS A 49 -14.10 -9.56 -7.43
C LYS A 49 -13.78 -9.50 -5.94
N ASN A 50 -14.51 -10.26 -5.12
CA ASN A 50 -14.28 -10.29 -3.68
C ASN A 50 -12.91 -10.88 -3.34
N TYR A 51 -12.51 -11.96 -4.03
CA TYR A 51 -11.17 -12.55 -3.88
C TYR A 51 -10.05 -11.54 -4.21
N LEU A 52 -10.19 -10.79 -5.31
CA LEU A 52 -9.23 -9.75 -5.69
C LEU A 52 -9.16 -8.63 -4.64
N VAL A 53 -10.32 -8.15 -4.17
CA VAL A 53 -10.43 -7.12 -3.14
C VAL A 53 -9.75 -7.58 -1.83
N ASP A 54 -10.03 -8.80 -1.37
CA ASP A 54 -9.49 -9.35 -0.12
C ASP A 54 -7.96 -9.47 -0.14
N ILE A 55 -7.36 -9.74 -1.30
CA ILE A 55 -5.91 -9.86 -1.44
C ILE A 55 -5.24 -8.51 -1.66
N LEU A 56 -5.84 -7.64 -2.45
CA LEU A 56 -5.23 -6.39 -2.88
C LEU A 56 -5.40 -5.28 -1.84
N LEU A 57 -6.57 -5.14 -1.22
CA LEU A 57 -6.81 -4.06 -0.25
C LEU A 57 -5.79 -4.06 0.90
N PRO A 58 -5.50 -5.19 1.58
CA PRO A 58 -4.52 -5.18 2.67
C PRO A 58 -3.13 -4.74 2.20
N ARG A 59 -2.70 -5.19 1.03
CA ARG A 59 -1.37 -4.85 0.48
C ARG A 59 -1.25 -3.37 0.14
N MET A 60 -2.32 -2.77 -0.38
CA MET A 60 -2.37 -1.35 -0.72
C MET A 60 -2.38 -0.47 0.54
N LEU A 61 -3.17 -0.83 1.56
CA LEU A 61 -3.31 -0.01 2.77
C LEU A 61 -2.10 -0.08 3.72
N VAL A 62 -1.43 -1.23 3.80
CA VAL A 62 -0.24 -1.41 4.67
C VAL A 62 0.89 -0.44 4.29
N GLY A 63 1.07 -0.16 2.98
CA GLY A 63 2.08 0.80 2.51
C GLY A 63 1.85 2.21 3.08
N GLY A 64 0.62 2.73 2.93
CA GLY A 64 0.24 4.04 3.44
C GLY A 64 0.43 4.17 4.95
N PHE A 65 -0.10 3.23 5.74
CA PHE A 65 -0.02 3.30 7.20
C PHE A 65 1.40 3.19 7.74
N MET A 66 2.23 2.35 7.14
CA MET A 66 3.61 2.17 7.58
C MET A 66 4.42 3.47 7.45
N THR A 67 4.20 4.26 6.40
CA THR A 67 4.94 5.53 6.21
C THR A 67 4.63 6.55 7.30
N VAL A 68 3.37 6.68 7.69
CA VAL A 68 2.95 7.59 8.76
C VAL A 68 3.54 7.16 10.10
N SER A 69 3.58 5.85 10.37
CA SER A 69 4.22 5.32 11.58
C SER A 69 5.70 5.65 11.64
N ILE A 70 6.46 5.41 10.55
CA ILE A 70 7.90 5.70 10.50
C ILE A 70 8.16 7.20 10.64
N ALA A 71 7.41 8.04 9.91
CA ALA A 71 7.55 9.49 9.99
C ALA A 71 7.32 9.99 11.43
N SER A 72 6.31 9.43 12.12
CA SER A 72 6.00 9.78 13.51
C SER A 72 7.15 9.46 14.45
N VAL A 73 7.78 8.28 14.32
CA VAL A 73 8.94 7.88 15.12
C VAL A 73 10.14 8.79 14.87
N ILE A 74 10.41 9.15 13.61
CA ILE A 74 11.52 10.05 13.24
C ILE A 74 11.32 11.43 13.86
N ILE A 75 10.12 12.01 13.70
CA ILE A 75 9.79 13.32 14.26
C ILE A 75 9.92 13.32 15.78
N ALA A 76 9.36 12.32 16.46
CA ALA A 76 9.48 12.18 17.91
C ALA A 76 10.95 12.05 18.36
N SER A 77 11.77 11.31 17.61
CA SER A 77 13.19 11.15 17.89
C SER A 77 13.99 12.46 17.78
N ILE A 78 13.58 13.36 16.87
CA ILE A 78 14.20 14.70 16.75
C ILE A 78 13.80 15.57 17.94
N PHE A 79 12.52 15.60 18.31
CA PHE A 79 12.06 16.39 19.47
C PHE A 79 12.70 15.94 20.78
N LEU A 80 12.91 14.64 20.98
CA LEU A 80 13.61 14.11 22.15
C LEU A 80 15.06 14.57 22.28
N LYS A 81 15.72 14.96 21.17
CA LYS A 81 17.10 15.50 21.21
C LYS A 81 17.15 17.02 21.44
N LEU A 82 16.03 17.71 21.27
CA LEU A 82 15.91 19.15 21.47
C LEU A 82 15.45 19.51 22.89
N LEU A 83 14.95 18.53 23.65
CA LEU A 83 14.58 18.64 25.06
C LEU A 83 15.76 18.25 25.96
#